data_AF-A0A523MU69-F1
#
_entry.id   AF-A0A523MU69-F1
#
_cell.length_a   1.000
_cell.length_b   1.000
_cell.length_c   1.000
_cell.angle_alpha   90.00
_cell.angle_beta   90.00
_cell.angle_gamma   90.00
#
_symmetry.space_group_name_H-M   'P 1'
#
loop_
_entity.id
_entity.type
_entity.pdbx_description
1 polymer ?
#
loop_
_entity_poly.entity_id
_entity_poly.type
_entity_poly.pdbx_seq_one_letter_code
_entity_poly.pdbx_strand_id
1 'polypeptide(L)'
;MHEEAPATMTPTPPQAQEQVAPPVPKELADTGLSSALVQDLILKALYDVGARTGDELRQLIKLPFHLLDEQLTDLQQRRLIEVRGAG
;
A
#
# COMPACT_ATOMS: atom_id res chain seq x y z
N MET A 1 -10.72 -47.18 -46.28
CA MET A 1 -9.62 -46.30 -46.73
C MET A 1 -9.27 -45.43 -45.55
N HIS A 2 -8.00 -45.48 -45.15
CA HIS A 2 -7.38 -44.67 -44.10
C HIS A 2 -7.33 -43.19 -44.51
N GLU A 3 -7.32 -42.27 -43.53
CA GLU A 3 -6.57 -40.99 -43.50
C GLU A 3 -6.90 -40.35 -42.12
N GLU A 4 -6.13 -40.58 -41.07
CA GLU A 4 -4.98 -39.79 -40.60
C GLU A 4 -5.26 -38.27 -40.46
N ALA A 5 -4.92 -37.74 -39.28
CA ALA A 5 -5.18 -36.39 -38.80
C ALA A 5 -4.30 -35.32 -39.50
N PRO A 6 -4.43 -34.03 -39.13
CA PRO A 6 -3.66 -33.61 -37.97
C PRO A 6 -4.45 -32.74 -36.99
N ALA A 7 -4.24 -33.02 -35.71
CA ALA A 7 -4.63 -32.15 -34.61
C ALA A 7 -3.87 -30.82 -34.73
N THR A 8 -4.61 -29.73 -34.93
CA THR A 8 -4.08 -28.37 -34.81
C THR A 8 -3.74 -28.14 -33.33
N MET A 9 -2.46 -28.26 -32.96
CA MET A 9 -1.97 -27.82 -31.67
C MET A 9 -1.96 -26.28 -31.67
N THR A 10 -3.04 -25.66 -31.18
CA THR A 10 -3.01 -24.24 -30.83
C THR A 10 -2.03 -24.03 -29.67
N PRO A 11 -1.00 -23.17 -29.80
CA PRO A 11 -0.14 -22.83 -28.67
C PRO A 11 -0.97 -22.07 -27.64
N THR A 12 -1.12 -22.68 -26.46
CA THR A 12 -1.72 -22.05 -25.28
C THR A 12 -0.93 -20.77 -24.97
N PRO A 13 -1.56 -19.59 -24.91
CA PRO A 13 -0.87 -18.37 -24.49
C PRO A 13 -0.27 -18.57 -23.09
N PRO A 14 0.89 -17.96 -22.77
CA PRO A 14 1.47 -18.07 -21.44
C PRO A 14 0.45 -17.56 -20.44
N GLN A 15 -0.07 -18.45 -19.59
CA GLN A 15 -0.97 -18.06 -18.52
C GLN A 15 -0.17 -17.14 -17.61
N ALA A 16 -0.47 -15.84 -17.67
CA ALA A 16 0.00 -14.89 -16.67
C ALA A 16 -0.39 -15.47 -15.31
N GLN A 17 0.60 -15.82 -14.50
CA GLN A 17 0.37 -16.24 -13.14
C GLN A 17 -0.21 -15.02 -12.43
N GLU A 18 -1.54 -14.97 -12.35
CA GLU A 18 -2.28 -13.92 -11.68
C GLU A 18 -1.86 -13.96 -10.21
N GLN A 19 -0.91 -13.08 -9.84
CA GLN A 19 -0.42 -12.99 -8.48
C GLN A 19 -1.61 -12.53 -7.63
N VAL A 20 -2.21 -13.47 -6.90
CA VAL A 20 -3.30 -13.19 -5.98
C VAL A 20 -2.74 -12.31 -4.86
N ALA A 21 -2.93 -11.01 -4.98
CA ALA A 21 -2.57 -10.08 -3.92
C ALA A 21 -3.48 -10.33 -2.71
N PRO A 22 -2.95 -10.21 -1.48
CA PRO A 22 -3.79 -10.27 -0.29
C PRO A 22 -4.84 -9.15 -0.31
N PRO A 23 -5.97 -9.34 0.37
CA PRO A 23 -6.98 -8.30 0.50
C PRO A 23 -6.39 -7.04 1.12
N VAL A 24 -6.92 -5.88 0.72
CA VAL A 24 -6.50 -4.61 1.31
C VAL A 24 -6.84 -4.62 2.81
N PRO A 25 -5.86 -4.35 3.69
CA PRO A 25 -6.09 -4.20 5.12
C PRO A 25 -7.17 -3.15 5.39
N LYS A 26 -8.07 -3.43 6.33
CA LYS A 26 -9.12 -2.48 6.76
C LYS A 26 -8.75 -1.80 8.06
N GLU A 27 -8.02 -2.51 8.91
CA GLU A 27 -7.52 -2.01 10.18
C GLU A 27 -6.00 -2.15 10.25
N LEU A 28 -5.34 -1.34 11.07
CA LEU A 28 -3.89 -1.44 11.26
C LEU A 28 -3.48 -2.79 11.87
N ALA A 29 -4.37 -3.41 12.65
CA ALA A 29 -4.14 -4.74 13.22
C ALA A 29 -3.98 -5.83 12.14
N ASP A 30 -4.66 -5.69 10.99
CA ASP A 30 -4.58 -6.64 9.87
C ASP A 30 -3.18 -6.68 9.25
N THR A 31 -2.40 -5.60 9.38
CA THR A 31 -1.03 -5.53 8.86
C THR A 31 0.00 -6.13 9.82
N GLY A 32 -0.40 -6.47 11.05
CA GLY A 32 0.52 -6.90 12.10
C GLY A 32 1.48 -5.81 12.58
N LEU A 33 1.21 -4.53 12.24
CA LEU A 33 2.04 -3.40 12.65
C LEU A 33 1.40 -2.72 13.87
N SER A 34 2.23 -2.21 14.77
CA SER A 34 1.74 -1.39 15.87
C SER A 34 1.55 0.05 15.43
N SER A 35 0.56 0.72 16.03
CA SER A 35 0.35 2.16 15.87
C SER A 35 1.61 2.97 16.19
N ALA A 36 2.31 2.64 17.29
CA ALA A 36 3.56 3.30 17.67
C ALA A 36 4.65 3.18 16.58
N LEU A 37 4.82 2.00 15.97
CA LEU A 37 5.79 1.80 14.90
C LEU A 37 5.46 2.67 13.68
N VAL A 38 4.19 2.73 13.29
CA VAL A 38 3.75 3.51 12.12
C VAL A 38 3.91 5.00 12.40
N GLN A 39 3.55 5.47 13.59
CA GLN A 39 3.77 6.83 14.04
C GLN A 39 5.25 7.21 14.02
N ASP A 40 6.14 6.34 14.51
CA ASP A 40 7.59 6.56 14.45
C ASP A 40 8.10 6.67 13.00
N LEU A 41 7.57 5.86 12.08
CA LEU A 41 7.91 5.94 10.65
C LEU A 41 7.45 7.26 10.02
N ILE A 42 6.24 7.73 10.35
CA ILE A 42 5.72 9.02 9.90
C ILE A 42 6.63 10.15 10.41
N LEU A 43 6.94 10.15 11.71
CA LEU A 43 7.79 11.17 12.32
C LEU A 43 9.20 11.18 11.72
N LYS A 44 9.79 9.99 11.49
CA LYS A 44 11.10 9.88 10.82
C LYS A 44 11.04 10.42 9.38
N ALA A 45 9.99 10.11 8.63
CA ALA A 45 9.82 10.58 7.25
C ALA A 45 9.70 12.11 7.17
N LEU A 46 9.02 12.73 8.13
CA LEU A 46 8.87 14.17 8.24
C LEU A 46 10.13 14.85 8.81
N TYR A 47 10.87 14.20 9.69
CA TYR A 47 12.10 14.74 10.24
C TYR A 47 13.22 14.83 9.20
N ASP A 48 13.32 13.84 8.30
CA ASP A 48 14.41 13.75 7.32
C ASP A 48 14.28 14.77 6.18
N VAL A 49 13.06 14.95 5.65
CA VAL A 49 12.81 15.79 4.45
C VAL A 49 11.98 17.04 4.76
N GLY A 50 11.38 17.12 5.95
CA GLY A 50 10.46 18.19 6.33
C GLY A 50 9.02 17.87 5.92
N ALA A 51 8.35 18.84 5.30
CA ALA A 51 6.95 18.68 4.91
C ALA A 51 6.78 17.64 3.80
N ARG A 52 5.81 16.74 3.97
CA ARG A 52 5.36 15.79 2.94
C ARG A 52 3.85 15.78 2.84
N THR A 53 3.35 15.51 1.65
CA THR A 53 1.93 15.26 1.39
C THR A 53 1.51 13.86 1.87
N GLY A 54 0.21 13.68 2.05
CA GLY A 54 -0.36 12.38 2.40
C GLY A 54 -0.05 11.28 1.37
N ASP A 55 -0.02 11.62 0.07
CA ASP A 55 0.31 10.64 -0.97
C ASP A 55 1.79 10.25 -0.94
N GLU A 56 2.71 11.19 -0.68
CA GLU A 56 4.13 10.87 -0.51
C GLU A 56 4.37 9.95 0.68
N LEU A 57 3.68 10.21 1.80
CA LEU A 57 3.72 9.32 2.98
C LEU A 57 3.16 7.93 2.65
N ARG A 58 2.04 7.86 1.93
CA ARG A 58 1.45 6.60 1.43
C ARG A 58 2.43 5.82 0.56
N GLN A 59 3.09 6.50 -0.38
CA GLN A 59 4.06 5.89 -1.27
C GLN A 59 5.32 5.43 -0.53
N LEU A 60 5.73 6.13 0.53
CA LEU A 60 6.90 5.79 1.32
C LEU A 60 6.63 4.64 2.30
N ILE A 61 5.54 4.73 3.06
CA ILE A 61 5.18 3.79 4.13
C ILE A 61 4.50 2.52 3.56
N LYS A 62 3.97 2.59 2.33
CA LYS A 62 3.29 1.49 1.63
C LYS A 62 2.04 0.97 2.35
N LEU A 63 1.38 1.85 3.12
CA LEU A 63 0.09 1.56 3.74
C LEU A 63 -1.04 2.32 3.03
N PRO A 64 -2.28 1.79 3.05
CA PRO A 64 -3.46 2.52 2.63
C PRO A 64 -3.58 3.88 3.33
N PHE A 65 -4.01 4.91 2.61
CA PHE A 65 -4.05 6.27 3.14
C PHE A 65 -4.97 6.41 4.36
N HIS A 66 -6.11 5.71 4.41
CA HIS A 66 -7.02 5.78 5.55
C HIS A 66 -6.36 5.36 6.88
N LEU A 67 -5.48 4.34 6.85
CA LEU A 67 -4.72 3.94 8.04
C LEU A 67 -3.70 5.01 8.44
N LEU A 68 -3.08 5.67 7.46
CA LEU A 68 -2.15 6.77 7.74
C LEU A 68 -2.86 8.01 8.28
N ASP A 69 -4.06 8.31 7.78
CA ASP A 69 -4.88 9.46 8.18
C ASP A 69 -5.26 9.38 9.68
N GLU A 70 -5.63 8.19 10.16
CA GLU A 70 -5.86 7.95 11.59
C GLU A 70 -4.60 8.26 12.41
N GLN A 71 -3.43 7.76 11.98
CA GLN A 71 -2.17 8.01 12.69
C GLN A 71 -1.73 9.48 12.63
N LEU A 72 -1.95 10.16 11.50
CA LEU A 72 -1.66 11.59 11.34
C LEU A 72 -2.57 12.43 12.25
N THR A 73 -3.84 12.06 12.37
CA THR A 73 -4.80 12.71 13.27
C THR A 73 -4.35 12.57 14.73
N ASP A 74 -3.96 11.38 15.16
CA ASP A 74 -3.44 11.14 16.51
C ASP A 74 -2.18 11.97 16.80
N LEU A 75 -1.24 12.00 15.85
CA LEU A 75 -0.01 12.78 15.98
C LEU A 75 -0.28 14.29 16.04
N GLN A 76 -1.26 14.79 15.28
CA GLN A 76 -1.67 16.20 15.30
C GLN A 76 -2.33 16.57 16.63
N GLN A 77 -3.24 15.73 17.14
CA GLN A 77 -3.89 15.95 18.44
C GLN A 77 -2.87 16.01 19.58
N ARG A 78 -1.82 15.17 19.51
CA ARG A 78 -0.70 15.15 20.45
C ARG A 78 0.31 16.28 20.25
N ARG A 79 0.09 17.17 19.26
CA ARG A 79 0.96 18.30 18.90
C ARG A 79 2.38 17.89 18.49
N LEU A 80 2.52 16.70 17.90
CA LEU A 80 3.80 16.22 17.38
C LEU A 80 4.05 16.66 15.93
N ILE A 81 2.97 16.91 15.19
CA ILE A 81 3.02 17.40 13.81
C ILE A 81 1.94 18.47 13.60
N GLU A 82 2.06 19.22 12.51
CA GLU A 82 1.01 20.10 12.03
C GLU A 82 0.65 19.73 10.59
N VAL A 83 -0.64 19.53 10.32
CA VAL A 83 -1.15 19.35 8.97
C VAL A 83 -1.40 20.73 8.35
N ARG A 84 -0.75 21.00 7.22
CA ARG A 84 -0.98 22.20 6.40
C ARG A 84 -1.97 21.82 5.30
N GLY A 85 -3.16 22.43 5.32
CA GLY A 85 -4.12 22.26 4.23
C GLY A 85 -3.62 22.92 2.94
N ALA A 86 -3.97 22.35 1.80
CA ALA A 86 -3.98 23.10 0.55
C ALA A 86 -5.21 24.02 0.61
N GLY A 87 -4.99 25.32 0.78
CA GLY A 87 -6.05 26.32 0.66
C GLY A 87 -6.63 26.38 -0.74
#